data_AF-A0A2M6GJN0-F1
#
_entry.id   AF-A0A2M6GJN0-F1
#
_cell.length_a   1.000
_cell.length_b   1.000
_cell.length_c   1.000
_cell.angle_alpha   90.00
_cell.angle_beta   90.00
_cell.angle_gamma   90.00
#
_symmetry.space_group_name_H-M   'P 1'
#
loop_
_entity.id
_entity.type
_entity.pdbx_description
1 polymer ?
#
loop_
_entity_poly.entity_id
_entity_poly.type
_entity_poly.pdbx_seq_one_letter_code
_entity_poly.pdbx_strand_id
1 'polypeptide(L)'
;MRKLETYHWIEKYLTGQLTGEELNNFELRLKTDPALAEQLQQYQDVTGTLQFYGQRKTLQQKLNTIHAQSFEPQPKKVITPFGNKEKRKIFWNQHYATIAVAASVAILTVFGTLISIDLWRSMGKQQAARYSALRREVEQIKNSQRAISKAITGSEANTTPKVEYDPGNFSGTGFAISADGYLVTSYHVVSGADSVFIQNSAGQQYKVKNIYRDQAHDLAILKIADESFSGFGTLPYGIKSNESDLGERVYTLGFPREDMVFGEGSLSSRTGFEGDTTSYQISIPVNPGNSGGPLLDNQGNLIGVISGKQLDLQGAAFAVKSAYLKQLVEQLSQDSLEAPIKLAKSNQLAGASRTRQLKKLQDYVFVIKVYNN
;
A
#
# COMPACT_ATOMS: atom_id res chain seq x y z
N MET A 1 11.90 -0.21 66.46
CA MET A 1 10.61 -0.86 66.81
C MET A 1 9.44 -0.23 66.04
N ARG A 2 9.20 1.09 66.10
CA ARG A 2 8.08 1.77 65.40
C ARG A 2 7.91 1.49 63.88
N LYS A 3 8.98 1.33 63.10
CA LYS A 3 8.87 1.05 61.64
C LYS A 3 8.34 -0.36 61.30
N LEU A 4 8.68 -1.37 62.10
CA LEU A 4 8.23 -2.75 61.88
C LEU A 4 6.73 -2.89 62.18
N GLU A 5 6.25 -2.18 63.20
CA GLU A 5 4.82 -2.11 63.52
C GLU A 5 4.02 -1.48 62.37
N THR A 6 4.53 -0.42 61.73
CA THR A 6 3.86 0.21 60.59
C THR A 6 3.66 -0.73 59.41
N TYR A 7 4.67 -1.51 59.03
CA TYR A 7 4.54 -2.48 57.92
C TYR A 7 3.54 -3.59 58.23
N HIS A 8 3.43 -4.02 59.49
CA HIS A 8 2.42 -4.99 59.92
C HIS A 8 0.99 -4.47 59.75
N TRP A 9 0.75 -3.20 60.07
CA TRP A 9 -0.56 -2.56 59.83
C TRP A 9 -0.85 -2.37 58.34
N ILE A 10 0.15 -2.00 57.55
CA ILE A 10 0.04 -1.93 56.08
C ILE A 10 -0.32 -3.30 55.49
N GLU A 11 0.34 -4.37 55.94
CA GLU A 11 0.08 -5.73 55.47
C GLU A 11 -1.34 -6.19 55.83
N LYS A 12 -1.78 -5.95 57.08
CA LYS A 12 -3.16 -6.23 57.50
C LYS A 12 -4.19 -5.45 56.68
N TYR A 13 -3.90 -4.19 56.35
CA TYR A 13 -4.76 -3.37 55.51
C TYR A 13 -4.88 -3.94 54.09
N LEU A 14 -3.74 -4.27 53.45
CA LEU A 14 -3.71 -4.80 52.08
C LEU A 14 -4.27 -6.22 51.96
N THR A 15 -4.20 -7.02 53.03
CA THR A 15 -4.76 -8.38 53.08
C THR A 15 -6.22 -8.42 53.54
N GLY A 16 -6.84 -7.27 53.83
CA GLY A 16 -8.24 -7.16 54.25
C GLY A 16 -8.50 -7.67 55.68
N GLN A 17 -7.47 -7.72 56.52
CA GLN A 17 -7.56 -8.19 57.91
C GLN A 17 -7.93 -7.08 58.91
N LEU A 18 -7.95 -5.81 58.49
CA LEU A 18 -8.46 -4.69 59.31
C LEU A 18 -9.96 -4.56 59.15
N THR A 19 -10.69 -4.42 60.25
CA THR A 19 -12.16 -4.33 60.25
C THR A 19 -12.66 -3.26 61.21
N GLY A 20 -13.87 -2.73 60.96
CA GLY A 20 -14.57 -1.82 61.87
C GLY A 20 -13.79 -0.55 62.21
N GLU A 21 -13.61 -0.29 63.50
CA GLU A 21 -12.97 0.92 64.02
C GLU A 21 -11.48 1.01 63.66
N GLU A 22 -10.79 -0.13 63.58
CA GLU A 22 -9.36 -0.20 63.26
C GLU A 22 -9.08 0.23 61.81
N LEU A 23 -9.97 -0.15 60.88
CA LEU A 23 -9.89 0.26 59.47
C LEU A 23 -10.07 1.78 59.34
N ASN A 24 -11.12 2.32 59.96
CA ASN A 24 -11.43 3.75 59.92
C ASN A 24 -10.29 4.60 60.50
N ASN A 25 -9.71 4.16 61.63
CA ASN A 25 -8.56 4.84 62.24
C ASN A 25 -7.31 4.77 61.37
N PHE A 26 -7.08 3.65 60.68
CA PHE A 26 -5.94 3.51 59.79
C PHE A 26 -6.09 4.35 58.52
N GLU A 27 -7.28 4.38 57.92
CA GLU A 27 -7.58 5.23 56.75
C GLU A 27 -7.50 6.72 57.08
N LEU A 28 -7.94 7.12 58.28
CA LEU A 28 -7.79 8.50 58.75
C LEU A 28 -6.31 8.87 58.88
N ARG A 29 -5.48 7.97 59.42
CA ARG A 29 -4.03 8.15 59.52
C ARG A 29 -3.35 8.22 58.15
N LEU A 30 -3.78 7.43 57.17
CA LEU A 30 -3.28 7.52 55.79
C LEU A 30 -3.55 8.90 55.16
N LYS A 31 -4.64 9.57 55.53
CA LYS A 31 -4.97 10.91 55.05
C LYS A 31 -4.23 12.03 55.78
N THR A 32 -3.90 11.83 57.06
CA THR A 32 -3.29 12.87 57.91
C THR A 32 -1.76 12.76 58.02
N ASP A 33 -1.18 11.60 57.73
CA ASP A 33 0.26 11.33 57.77
C ASP A 33 0.81 10.97 56.38
N PRO A 34 1.39 11.95 55.65
CA PRO A 34 1.98 11.72 54.32
C PRO A 34 3.11 10.69 54.31
N ALA A 35 3.85 10.54 55.42
CA ALA A 35 4.96 9.58 55.51
C ALA A 35 4.43 8.13 55.57
N LEU A 36 3.27 7.91 56.20
CA LEU A 36 2.59 6.62 56.21
C LEU A 36 2.05 6.26 54.82
N ALA A 37 1.51 7.24 54.09
CA ALA A 37 1.04 7.05 52.72
C ALA A 37 2.18 6.67 51.76
N GLU A 38 3.34 7.33 51.87
CA GLU A 38 4.53 6.97 51.08
C GLU A 38 5.02 5.56 51.41
N GLN A 39 5.01 5.16 52.68
CA GLN A 39 5.40 3.81 53.11
C GLN A 39 4.45 2.73 52.58
N LEU A 40 3.14 3.01 52.51
CA LEU A 40 2.16 2.12 51.88
C LEU A 40 2.47 1.93 50.40
N GLN A 41 2.75 3.01 49.67
CA GLN A 41 3.09 2.96 48.25
C GLN A 41 4.39 2.17 48.00
N GLN A 42 5.45 2.46 48.76
CA GLN A 42 6.71 1.71 48.65
C GLN A 42 6.53 0.22 48.95
N TYR A 43 5.69 -0.12 49.92
CA TYR A 43 5.37 -1.52 50.24
C TYR A 43 4.62 -2.21 49.09
N GLN A 44 3.64 -1.54 48.47
CA GLN A 44 2.93 -2.05 47.31
C GLN A 44 3.85 -2.24 46.09
N ASP A 45 4.76 -1.31 45.84
CA ASP A 45 5.72 -1.39 44.73
C ASP A 45 6.69 -2.57 44.90
N VAL A 46 7.25 -2.74 46.10
CA VAL A 46 8.18 -3.84 46.40
C VAL A 46 7.46 -5.19 46.35
N THR A 47 6.30 -5.31 46.98
CA THR A 47 5.55 -6.57 46.98
C THR A 47 5.03 -6.93 45.59
N GLY A 48 4.55 -5.95 44.82
CA GLY A 48 4.16 -6.14 43.42
C GLY A 48 5.32 -6.60 42.54
N THR A 49 6.51 -5.99 42.71
CA THR A 49 7.73 -6.39 41.98
C THR A 49 8.17 -7.81 42.32
N LEU A 50 8.13 -8.19 43.60
CA LEU A 50 8.47 -9.54 44.05
C LEU A 50 7.48 -10.59 43.52
N GLN A 51 6.19 -10.28 43.53
CA GLN A 51 5.14 -11.15 42.96
C GLN A 51 5.34 -11.34 41.45
N PHE A 52 5.58 -10.26 40.71
CA PHE A 52 5.82 -10.33 39.27
C PHE A 52 7.08 -11.15 38.93
N TYR A 53 8.16 -10.96 39.69
CA TYR A 53 9.38 -11.77 39.56
C TYR A 53 9.11 -13.26 39.82
N GLY A 54 8.34 -13.57 40.88
CA GLY A 54 7.93 -14.94 41.20
C GLY A 54 7.09 -15.60 40.10
N GLN A 55 6.14 -14.87 39.53
CA GLN A 55 5.33 -15.33 38.40
C GLN A 55 6.20 -15.61 37.15
N ARG A 56 7.13 -14.72 36.84
CA ARG A 56 8.07 -14.90 35.72
C ARG A 56 8.96 -16.14 35.90
N LYS A 57 9.50 -16.35 37.12
CA LYS A 57 10.27 -17.56 37.48
C LYS A 57 9.45 -18.83 37.32
N THR A 58 8.20 -18.82 37.78
CA THR A 58 7.28 -19.95 37.67
C THR A 58 6.93 -20.26 36.21
N LEU A 59 6.68 -19.24 35.40
CA LEU A 59 6.44 -19.40 33.96
C LEU A 59 7.66 -20.00 33.26
N GLN A 60 8.87 -19.51 33.56
CA GLN A 60 10.10 -20.04 32.99
C GLN A 60 10.30 -21.52 33.38
N GLN A 61 10.01 -21.90 34.63
CA GLN A 61 10.03 -23.29 35.05
C GLN A 61 9.00 -24.14 34.28
N LYS A 62 7.75 -23.68 34.16
CA LYS A 62 6.72 -24.36 33.37
C LYS A 62 7.14 -24.54 31.91
N LEU A 63 7.68 -23.51 31.28
CA LEU A 63 8.19 -23.58 29.91
C LEU A 63 9.35 -24.57 29.79
N ASN A 64 10.30 -24.56 30.74
CA ASN A 64 11.40 -25.52 30.75
C ASN A 64 10.92 -26.95 30.95
N THR A 65 9.91 -27.18 31.80
CA THR A 65 9.28 -28.50 31.99
C THR A 65 8.55 -28.95 30.74
N ILE A 66 7.77 -28.07 30.09
CA ILE A 66 7.13 -28.37 28.80
C ILE A 66 8.19 -28.69 27.75
N HIS A 67 9.30 -27.94 27.72
CA HIS A 67 10.36 -28.14 26.74
C HIS A 67 11.10 -29.47 26.97
N ALA A 68 11.35 -29.84 28.23
CA ALA A 68 11.93 -31.13 28.60
C ALA A 68 10.98 -32.30 28.28
N GLN A 69 9.67 -32.16 28.52
CA GLN A 69 8.66 -33.18 28.17
C GLN A 69 8.43 -33.29 26.66
N SER A 70 8.60 -32.20 25.90
CA SER A 70 8.42 -32.19 24.45
C SER A 70 9.62 -32.74 23.67
N PHE A 71 10.78 -32.90 24.32
CA PHE A 71 12.04 -33.33 23.69
C PHE A 71 12.75 -34.47 24.42
N GLU A 72 12.01 -35.36 25.10
CA GLU A 72 12.55 -36.70 25.32
C GLU A 72 12.54 -37.45 23.97
N PRO A 73 13.69 -37.95 23.48
CA PRO A 73 13.70 -38.91 22.38
C PRO A 73 13.08 -40.19 22.94
N GLN A 74 11.76 -40.31 22.79
CA GLN A 74 11.05 -41.56 23.01
C GLN A 74 11.83 -42.65 22.26
N PRO A 75 12.25 -43.77 22.91
CA PRO A 75 12.79 -44.89 22.18
C PRO A 75 11.74 -45.24 21.14
N LYS A 76 12.12 -45.26 19.85
CA LYS A 76 11.23 -45.52 18.73
C LYS A 76 10.42 -46.79 19.03
N LYS A 77 9.22 -46.64 19.60
CA LYS A 77 8.19 -47.65 19.49
C LYS A 77 7.94 -47.71 18.01
N VAL A 78 8.26 -48.84 17.41
CA VAL A 78 7.82 -49.17 16.07
C VAL A 78 6.31 -49.25 16.14
N ILE A 79 5.66 -48.10 16.01
CA ILE A 79 4.25 -48.03 15.66
C ILE A 79 4.26 -48.41 14.19
N THR A 80 3.99 -49.68 13.89
CA THR A 80 3.49 -50.02 12.56
C THR A 80 2.23 -49.17 12.36
N PRO A 81 2.21 -48.21 11.42
CA PRO A 81 1.10 -47.25 11.30
C PRO A 81 -0.21 -47.90 10.84
N PHE A 82 -0.19 -49.20 10.61
CA PHE A 82 -1.33 -50.00 10.23
C PHE A 82 -1.36 -51.28 11.05
N GLY A 83 -2.29 -51.35 12.00
CA GLY A 83 -2.59 -52.56 12.76
C GLY A 83 -3.01 -53.74 11.86
N ASN A 84 -3.21 -54.89 12.51
CA ASN A 84 -3.48 -56.20 11.92
C ASN A 84 -4.29 -56.15 10.61
N LYS A 85 -3.71 -56.66 9.50
CA LYS A 85 -4.21 -56.54 8.11
C LYS A 85 -5.66 -57.06 7.96
N GLU A 86 -5.99 -58.08 8.73
CA GLU A 86 -7.33 -58.68 8.86
C GLU A 86 -8.37 -57.68 9.39
N LYS A 87 -8.07 -57.00 10.51
CA LYS A 87 -8.97 -56.03 11.13
C LYS A 87 -9.23 -54.82 10.23
N ARG A 88 -8.22 -54.41 9.45
CA ARG A 88 -8.36 -53.35 8.44
C ARG A 88 -9.32 -53.73 7.31
N LYS A 89 -9.19 -54.95 6.78
CA LYS A 89 -10.05 -55.41 5.68
C LYS A 89 -11.52 -55.46 6.12
N ILE A 90 -11.76 -55.95 7.34
CA ILE A 90 -13.11 -56.00 7.93
C ILE A 90 -13.66 -54.58 8.14
N PHE A 91 -12.88 -53.68 8.74
CA PHE A 91 -13.29 -52.29 8.96
C PHE A 91 -13.57 -51.55 7.64
N TRP A 92 -12.69 -51.67 6.64
CA TRP A 92 -12.88 -51.06 5.32
C TRP A 92 -14.13 -51.61 4.63
N ASN A 93 -14.34 -52.93 4.65
CA ASN A 93 -15.52 -53.54 4.05
C ASN A 93 -16.84 -53.12 4.75
N GLN A 94 -16.80 -52.85 6.06
CA GLN A 94 -17.98 -52.41 6.82
C GLN A 94 -18.27 -50.91 6.67
N HIS A 95 -17.25 -50.06 6.54
CA HIS A 95 -17.40 -48.60 6.62
C HIS A 95 -17.10 -47.83 5.33
N TYR A 96 -16.74 -48.48 4.22
CA TYR A 96 -16.39 -47.75 2.98
C TYR A 96 -17.53 -46.85 2.48
N ALA A 97 -18.79 -47.31 2.55
CA ALA A 97 -19.94 -46.54 2.10
C ALA A 97 -20.15 -45.26 2.92
N THR A 98 -20.05 -45.36 4.25
CA THR A 98 -20.17 -44.20 5.15
C THR A 98 -19.02 -43.20 4.97
N ILE A 99 -17.80 -43.70 4.73
CA ILE A 99 -16.62 -42.86 4.49
C ILE A 99 -16.75 -42.14 3.15
N ALA A 100 -17.23 -42.81 2.11
CA ALA A 100 -17.44 -42.22 0.79
C ALA A 100 -18.48 -41.08 0.85
N VAL A 101 -19.61 -41.30 1.53
CA VAL A 101 -20.64 -40.27 1.72
C VAL A 101 -20.08 -39.06 2.48
N ALA A 102 -19.37 -39.28 3.59
CA ALA A 102 -18.77 -38.21 4.36
C ALA A 102 -17.72 -37.42 3.55
N ALA A 103 -16.89 -38.09 2.77
CA ALA A 103 -15.90 -37.46 1.90
C ALA A 103 -16.57 -36.61 0.81
N SER A 104 -17.64 -37.10 0.18
CA SER A 104 -18.39 -36.32 -0.82
C SER A 104 -19.03 -35.07 -0.23
N VAL A 105 -19.63 -35.18 0.97
CA VAL A 105 -20.20 -34.01 1.67
C VAL A 105 -19.12 -32.99 2.00
N ALA A 106 -17.96 -33.43 2.52
CA ALA A 106 -16.84 -32.53 2.82
C ALA A 106 -16.29 -31.83 1.58
N ILE A 107 -16.19 -32.54 0.45
CA ILE A 107 -15.75 -31.95 -0.83
C ILE A 107 -16.79 -30.92 -1.30
N LEU A 108 -18.08 -31.25 -1.30
CA LEU A 108 -19.13 -30.33 -1.73
C LEU A 108 -19.24 -29.09 -0.86
N THR A 109 -19.03 -29.21 0.46
CA THR A 109 -19.06 -28.06 1.36
C THR A 109 -17.85 -27.15 1.14
N VAL A 110 -16.64 -27.70 0.98
CA VAL A 110 -15.43 -26.92 0.69
C VAL A 110 -15.53 -26.22 -0.67
N PHE A 111 -15.90 -26.93 -1.73
CA PHE A 111 -16.06 -26.31 -3.05
C PHE A 111 -17.22 -25.32 -3.07
N GLY A 112 -18.35 -25.64 -2.44
CA GLY A 112 -19.49 -24.74 -2.34
C GLY A 112 -19.18 -23.45 -1.59
N THR A 113 -18.43 -23.53 -0.48
CA THR A 113 -18.00 -22.35 0.27
C THR A 113 -17.00 -21.49 -0.50
N LEU A 114 -16.01 -22.11 -1.18
CA LEU A 114 -15.05 -21.37 -2.01
C LEU A 114 -15.75 -20.65 -3.18
N ILE A 115 -16.65 -21.33 -3.88
CA ILE A 115 -17.43 -20.73 -4.97
C ILE A 115 -18.33 -19.62 -4.46
N SER A 116 -19.00 -19.80 -3.31
CA SER A 116 -19.87 -18.78 -2.72
C SER A 116 -19.11 -17.51 -2.31
N ILE A 117 -17.90 -17.66 -1.74
CA ILE A 117 -17.03 -16.53 -1.39
C ILE A 117 -16.61 -15.75 -2.64
N ASP A 118 -16.24 -16.45 -3.72
CA ASP A 118 -15.83 -15.82 -4.97
C ASP A 118 -16.99 -15.08 -5.64
N LEU A 119 -18.18 -15.71 -5.68
CA LEU A 119 -19.40 -15.09 -6.20
C LEU A 119 -19.77 -13.82 -5.41
N TRP A 120 -19.69 -13.87 -4.07
CA TRP A 120 -20.00 -12.73 -3.20
C TRP A 120 -18.97 -11.61 -3.35
N ARG A 121 -17.67 -11.93 -3.46
CA ARG A 121 -16.61 -10.96 -3.75
C ARG A 121 -16.80 -10.28 -5.11
N SER A 122 -17.23 -11.03 -6.13
CA SER A 122 -17.54 -10.49 -7.46
C SER A 122 -18.69 -9.47 -7.42
N MET A 123 -19.77 -9.76 -6.69
CA MET A 123 -20.88 -8.80 -6.51
C MET A 123 -20.48 -7.56 -5.70
N GLY A 124 -19.61 -7.69 -4.69
CA GLY A 124 -19.09 -6.56 -3.90
C GLY A 124 -18.23 -5.59 -4.73
N LYS A 125 -17.43 -6.11 -5.68
CA LYS A 125 -16.62 -5.28 -6.60
C LYS A 125 -17.49 -4.37 -7.47
N GLN A 126 -18.68 -4.81 -7.88
CA GLN A 126 -19.60 -3.99 -8.67
C GLN A 126 -20.25 -2.85 -7.87
N GLN A 127 -20.57 -3.06 -6.59
CA GLN A 127 -21.11 -1.98 -5.74
C GLN A 127 -20.08 -0.90 -5.44
N ALA A 128 -18.84 -1.27 -5.10
CA ALA A 128 -17.76 -0.30 -4.85
C ALA A 128 -17.43 0.55 -6.09
N ALA A 129 -17.46 -0.05 -7.28
CA ALA A 129 -17.31 0.65 -8.56
C ALA A 129 -18.48 1.64 -8.81
N ARG A 130 -19.72 1.26 -8.48
CA ARG A 130 -20.90 2.15 -8.63
C ARG A 130 -20.89 3.32 -7.65
N TYR A 131 -20.52 3.11 -6.38
CA TYR A 131 -20.43 4.19 -5.39
C TYR A 131 -19.31 5.19 -5.71
N SER A 132 -18.17 4.71 -6.19
CA SER A 132 -17.06 5.58 -6.61
C SER A 132 -17.37 6.34 -7.90
N ALA A 133 -18.08 5.72 -8.85
CA ALA A 133 -18.60 6.41 -10.04
C ALA A 133 -19.62 7.50 -9.67
N LEU A 134 -20.58 7.19 -8.79
CA LEU A 134 -21.59 8.15 -8.33
C LEU A 134 -20.97 9.33 -7.58
N ARG A 135 -19.97 9.09 -6.73
CA ARG A 135 -19.25 10.17 -6.03
C ARG A 135 -18.48 11.08 -6.99
N ARG A 136 -17.90 10.53 -8.06
CA ARG A 136 -17.20 11.31 -9.11
C ARG A 136 -18.18 12.19 -9.89
N GLU A 137 -19.35 11.65 -10.24
CA GLU A 137 -20.41 12.37 -10.93
C GLU A 137 -20.95 13.53 -10.07
N VAL A 138 -21.17 13.29 -8.78
CA VAL A 138 -21.62 14.34 -7.84
C VAL A 138 -20.58 15.47 -7.68
N GLU A 139 -19.30 15.14 -7.59
CA GLU A 139 -18.23 16.15 -7.51
C GLU A 139 -18.05 16.92 -8.85
N GLN A 140 -18.23 16.25 -9.99
CA GLN A 140 -18.25 16.91 -11.30
C GLN A 140 -19.40 17.88 -11.44
N ILE A 141 -20.63 17.49 -11.04
CA ILE A 141 -21.80 18.37 -11.07
C ILE A 141 -21.59 19.59 -10.16
N LYS A 142 -20.97 19.39 -8.99
CA LYS A 142 -20.67 20.49 -8.05
C LYS A 142 -19.63 21.46 -8.61
N ASN A 143 -18.62 20.96 -9.31
CA ASN A 143 -17.58 21.78 -9.93
C ASN A 143 -18.08 22.50 -11.19
N SER A 144 -18.92 21.85 -12.01
CA SER A 144 -19.54 22.48 -13.18
C SER A 144 -20.53 23.57 -12.76
N GLN A 145 -21.33 23.36 -11.73
CA GLN A 145 -22.20 24.42 -11.17
C GLN A 145 -21.40 25.62 -10.66
N ARG A 146 -20.25 25.38 -10.00
CA ARG A 146 -19.36 26.46 -9.56
C ARG A 146 -18.74 27.22 -10.74
N ALA A 147 -18.31 26.52 -11.78
CA ALA A 147 -17.78 27.13 -13.00
C ALA A 147 -18.86 27.96 -13.73
N ILE A 148 -20.07 27.41 -13.88
CA ILE A 148 -21.23 28.10 -14.47
C ILE A 148 -21.61 29.33 -13.64
N SER A 149 -21.66 29.23 -12.31
CA SER A 149 -21.94 30.38 -11.45
C SER A 149 -20.89 31.49 -11.60
N LYS A 150 -19.61 31.13 -11.76
CA LYS A 150 -18.51 32.06 -11.95
C LYS A 150 -18.53 32.71 -13.34
N ALA A 151 -18.96 31.97 -14.37
CA ALA A 151 -19.15 32.49 -15.73
C ALA A 151 -20.36 33.45 -15.81
N ILE A 152 -21.46 33.15 -15.10
CA ILE A 152 -22.64 34.02 -15.02
C ILE A 152 -22.31 35.34 -14.30
N THR A 153 -21.44 35.33 -13.28
CA THR A 153 -21.05 36.55 -12.55
C THR A 153 -19.91 37.33 -13.23
N GLY A 154 -19.17 36.73 -14.16
CA GLY A 154 -17.95 37.30 -14.74
C GLY A 154 -18.03 37.80 -16.18
N SER A 155 -19.19 37.77 -16.82
CA SER A 155 -19.31 38.06 -18.26
C SER A 155 -19.56 39.55 -18.58
N GLU A 156 -18.54 40.38 -18.37
CA GLU A 156 -18.29 41.59 -19.17
C GLU A 156 -16.79 41.69 -19.48
N ALA A 157 -16.34 41.10 -20.60
CA ALA A 157 -15.23 41.61 -21.43
C ALA A 157 -14.91 40.64 -22.59
N ASN A 158 -15.17 41.14 -23.80
CA ASN A 158 -14.68 40.76 -25.13
C ASN A 158 -13.26 40.14 -25.22
N THR A 159 -13.08 38.99 -25.90
CA THR A 159 -12.51 38.82 -27.27
C THR A 159 -11.94 37.42 -27.57
N THR A 160 -12.20 36.95 -28.80
CA THR A 160 -11.62 35.83 -29.59
C THR A 160 -12.04 34.37 -29.30
N PRO A 161 -12.42 33.58 -30.35
CA PRO A 161 -12.84 32.20 -30.20
C PRO A 161 -11.61 31.31 -30.01
N LYS A 162 -11.23 31.09 -28.75
CA LYS A 162 -10.38 29.97 -28.38
C LYS A 162 -11.30 28.74 -28.39
N VAL A 163 -11.00 27.74 -29.21
CA VAL A 163 -11.75 26.47 -29.22
C VAL A 163 -11.71 25.91 -27.80
N GLU A 164 -12.83 26.03 -27.10
CA GLU A 164 -13.01 25.55 -25.74
C GLU A 164 -13.20 24.05 -25.81
N TYR A 165 -12.09 23.31 -25.65
CA TYR A 165 -12.14 21.87 -25.48
C TYR A 165 -12.80 21.57 -24.13
N ASP A 166 -13.90 20.79 -24.15
CA ASP A 166 -14.63 20.27 -22.98
C ASP A 166 -13.66 19.87 -21.86
N PRO A 167 -13.81 20.34 -20.59
CA PRO A 167 -12.86 20.03 -19.51
C PRO A 167 -12.64 18.52 -19.39
N GLY A 168 -11.52 18.06 -19.96
CA GLY A 168 -11.18 16.65 -20.08
C GLY A 168 -11.32 15.92 -18.76
N ASN A 169 -12.16 14.89 -18.74
CA ASN A 169 -12.52 14.16 -17.54
C ASN A 169 -11.52 13.04 -17.24
N PHE A 170 -10.26 13.39 -16.92
CA PHE A 170 -9.32 12.64 -16.06
C PHE A 170 -7.92 13.31 -16.10
N SER A 171 -7.26 13.48 -14.94
CA SER A 171 -6.02 14.26 -14.73
C SER A 171 -4.86 13.38 -14.21
N GLY A 172 -4.46 12.38 -14.99
CA GLY A 172 -3.33 11.51 -14.61
C GLY A 172 -1.97 12.22 -14.70
N THR A 173 -0.92 11.51 -14.31
CA THR A 173 0.46 11.93 -14.55
C THR A 173 1.08 11.08 -15.65
N GLY A 174 1.94 11.67 -16.46
CA GLY A 174 2.88 10.92 -17.29
C GLY A 174 4.25 11.58 -17.28
N PHE A 175 5.25 10.89 -17.79
CA PHE A 175 6.60 11.42 -17.86
C PHE A 175 7.34 10.95 -19.11
N ALA A 176 8.29 11.76 -19.57
CA ALA A 176 9.08 11.46 -20.76
C ALA A 176 10.07 10.31 -20.51
N ILE A 177 10.17 9.35 -21.43
CA ILE A 177 11.17 8.27 -21.38
C ILE A 177 12.23 8.37 -22.47
N SER A 178 12.03 9.26 -23.45
CA SER A 178 13.00 9.51 -24.51
C SER A 178 12.97 10.97 -24.98
N ALA A 179 14.11 11.41 -25.52
CA ALA A 179 14.33 12.79 -25.98
C ALA A 179 13.45 13.16 -27.19
N ASP A 180 13.07 12.18 -28.01
CA ASP A 180 12.23 12.31 -29.20
C ASP A 180 10.71 12.31 -28.88
N GLY A 181 10.34 12.34 -27.59
CA GLY A 181 8.97 12.60 -27.16
C GLY A 181 8.11 11.37 -26.91
N TYR A 182 8.72 10.22 -26.59
CA TYR A 182 7.99 9.10 -25.99
C TYR A 182 7.76 9.35 -24.49
N LEU A 183 6.55 9.05 -24.02
CA LEU A 183 6.13 9.19 -22.63
C LEU A 183 5.48 7.91 -22.13
N VAL A 184 5.48 7.75 -20.81
CA VAL A 184 4.78 6.69 -20.08
C VAL A 184 3.70 7.30 -19.20
N THR A 185 2.57 6.61 -19.10
CA THR A 185 1.53 6.86 -18.10
C THR A 185 0.84 5.53 -17.74
N SER A 186 -0.18 5.55 -16.87
CA SER A 186 -0.99 4.36 -16.60
C SER A 186 -2.02 4.10 -17.70
N TYR A 187 -2.32 2.83 -17.99
CA TYR A 187 -3.33 2.47 -18.98
C TYR A 187 -4.71 3.05 -18.63
N HIS A 188 -5.15 2.92 -17.38
CA HIS A 188 -6.47 3.41 -16.97
C HIS A 188 -6.63 4.94 -17.09
N VAL A 189 -5.52 5.69 -17.18
CA VAL A 189 -5.54 7.14 -17.42
C VAL A 189 -6.05 7.46 -18.82
N VAL A 190 -5.68 6.64 -19.81
CA VAL A 190 -5.92 6.88 -21.23
C VAL A 190 -6.92 5.89 -21.86
N SER A 191 -7.48 5.00 -21.06
CA SER A 191 -8.46 4.01 -21.49
C SER A 191 -9.78 4.67 -21.84
N GLY A 192 -10.30 4.40 -23.03
CA GLY A 192 -11.56 4.98 -23.52
C GLY A 192 -11.46 6.44 -23.98
N ALA A 193 -10.25 7.02 -23.98
CA ALA A 193 -10.02 8.38 -24.47
C ALA A 193 -10.02 8.44 -26.00
N ASP A 194 -10.78 9.37 -26.57
CA ASP A 194 -10.77 9.67 -28.00
C ASP A 194 -9.55 10.49 -28.39
N SER A 195 -9.18 11.45 -27.53
CA SER A 195 -7.99 12.28 -27.72
C SER A 195 -7.24 12.45 -26.41
N VAL A 196 -5.91 12.41 -26.51
CA VAL A 196 -5.00 12.55 -25.37
C VAL A 196 -4.05 13.71 -25.62
N PHE A 197 -3.90 14.56 -24.61
CA PHE A 197 -2.96 15.66 -24.57
C PHE A 197 -2.09 15.54 -23.33
N ILE A 198 -0.88 16.10 -23.41
CA ILE A 198 -0.01 16.28 -22.26
C ILE A 198 0.14 17.78 -22.00
N GLN A 199 0.22 18.18 -20.74
CA GLN A 199 0.44 19.57 -20.35
C GLN A 199 1.59 19.67 -19.35
N ASN A 200 2.51 20.61 -19.57
CA ASN A 200 3.58 20.91 -18.61
C ASN A 200 3.12 21.91 -17.54
N SER A 201 3.98 22.16 -16.54
CA SER A 201 3.70 23.13 -15.46
C SER A 201 3.56 24.58 -15.94
N ALA A 202 4.08 24.91 -17.13
CA ALA A 202 3.92 26.22 -17.75
C ALA A 202 2.60 26.36 -18.56
N GLY A 203 1.78 25.32 -18.61
CA GLY A 203 0.50 25.31 -19.33
C GLY A 203 0.62 25.00 -20.83
N GLN A 204 1.82 24.72 -21.34
CA GLN A 204 2.01 24.29 -22.72
C GLN A 204 1.46 22.89 -22.92
N GLN A 205 0.67 22.72 -23.98
CA GLN A 205 -0.01 21.48 -24.31
C GLN A 205 0.51 20.90 -25.61
N TYR A 206 0.60 19.57 -25.67
CA TYR A 206 0.92 18.84 -26.90
C TYR A 206 -0.06 17.69 -27.10
N LYS A 207 -0.49 17.48 -28.35
CA LYS A 207 -1.26 16.30 -28.72
C LYS A 207 -0.36 15.07 -28.75
N VAL A 208 -0.84 13.97 -28.18
CA VAL A 208 -0.10 12.70 -28.20
C VAL A 208 -0.91 11.58 -28.83
N LYS A 209 -0.22 10.64 -29.46
CA LYS A 209 -0.77 9.38 -29.95
C LYS A 209 -0.48 8.28 -28.96
N ASN A 210 -1.42 7.35 -28.81
CA ASN A 210 -1.19 6.14 -28.06
C ASN A 210 -0.45 5.13 -28.96
N ILE A 211 0.75 4.75 -28.55
CA ILE A 211 1.61 3.81 -29.29
C ILE A 211 1.40 2.39 -28.80
N TYR A 212 1.22 2.23 -27.49
CA TYR A 212 1.02 0.91 -26.90
C TYR A 212 0.20 0.99 -25.61
N ARG A 213 -0.60 -0.05 -25.38
CA ARG A 213 -1.49 -0.20 -24.21
C ARG A 213 -1.30 -1.58 -23.59
N ASP A 214 -0.91 -1.60 -22.32
CA ASP A 214 -0.83 -2.80 -21.49
C ASP A 214 -1.90 -2.74 -20.39
N GLN A 215 -3.04 -3.38 -20.65
CA GLN A 215 -4.14 -3.44 -19.69
C GLN A 215 -3.81 -4.32 -18.46
N ALA A 216 -2.96 -5.34 -18.64
CA ALA A 216 -2.63 -6.29 -17.59
C ALA A 216 -1.81 -5.59 -16.50
N HIS A 217 -0.75 -4.89 -16.90
CA HIS A 217 0.18 -4.20 -15.99
C HIS A 217 -0.10 -2.71 -15.82
N ASP A 218 -1.23 -2.22 -16.36
CA ASP A 218 -1.67 -0.83 -16.23
C ASP A 218 -0.66 0.21 -16.75
N LEU A 219 -0.04 -0.03 -17.91
CA LEU A 219 0.90 0.89 -18.57
C LEU A 219 0.42 1.32 -19.95
N ALA A 220 0.77 2.55 -20.35
CA ALA A 220 0.61 3.03 -21.71
C ALA A 220 1.85 3.81 -22.17
N ILE A 221 2.26 3.59 -23.42
CA ILE A 221 3.31 4.36 -24.09
C ILE A 221 2.65 5.34 -25.05
N LEU A 222 2.99 6.61 -24.91
CA LEU A 222 2.47 7.72 -25.71
C LEU A 222 3.60 8.36 -26.51
N LYS A 223 3.28 8.97 -27.64
CA LYS A 223 4.23 9.73 -28.47
C LYS A 223 3.65 11.10 -28.83
N ILE A 224 4.44 12.15 -28.64
CA ILE A 224 4.08 13.49 -29.10
C ILE A 224 3.98 13.49 -30.63
N ALA A 225 2.82 13.96 -31.11
CA ALA A 225 2.48 14.05 -32.53
C ALA A 225 2.33 15.52 -33.00
N ASP A 226 2.72 16.47 -32.15
CA ASP A 226 2.68 17.91 -32.43
C ASP A 226 3.97 18.35 -33.15
N GLU A 227 3.82 19.07 -34.27
CA GLU A 227 4.95 19.54 -35.07
C GLU A 227 5.78 20.63 -34.37
N SER A 228 5.19 21.33 -33.40
CA SER A 228 5.90 22.34 -32.60
C SER A 228 6.89 21.74 -31.59
N PHE A 229 6.84 20.42 -31.38
CA PHE A 229 7.71 19.74 -30.43
C PHE A 229 9.12 19.54 -30.98
N SER A 230 10.10 20.20 -30.35
CA SER A 230 11.51 20.16 -30.76
C SER A 230 12.37 19.15 -30.00
N GLY A 231 11.77 18.32 -29.15
CA GLY A 231 12.48 17.34 -28.31
C GLY A 231 12.67 17.80 -26.86
N PHE A 232 12.81 16.84 -25.95
CA PHE A 232 13.01 17.11 -24.51
C PHE A 232 14.48 17.37 -24.14
N GLY A 233 15.42 17.28 -25.10
CA GLY A 233 16.84 17.26 -24.78
C GLY A 233 17.24 16.03 -23.96
N THR A 234 18.26 16.16 -23.12
CA THR A 234 18.77 15.04 -22.31
C THR A 234 17.95 14.89 -21.04
N LEU A 235 17.21 13.79 -20.93
CA LEU A 235 16.48 13.43 -19.71
C LEU A 235 17.44 13.32 -18.51
N PRO A 236 17.06 13.81 -17.31
CA PRO A 236 18.01 13.98 -16.22
C PRO A 236 18.22 12.71 -15.38
N TYR A 237 17.46 11.64 -15.61
CA TYR A 237 17.50 10.39 -14.82
C TYR A 237 17.79 9.17 -15.70
N GLY A 238 18.39 8.15 -15.08
CA GLY A 238 18.56 6.83 -15.67
C GLY A 238 17.44 5.87 -15.29
N ILE A 239 17.24 4.81 -16.07
CA ILE A 239 16.28 3.74 -15.77
C ILE A 239 17.01 2.57 -15.12
N LYS A 240 16.73 2.31 -13.84
CA LYS A 240 17.34 1.21 -13.08
C LYS A 240 16.79 -0.12 -13.60
N SER A 241 17.68 -1.04 -13.95
CA SER A 241 17.28 -2.40 -14.38
C SER A 241 17.36 -3.43 -13.26
N ASN A 242 18.19 -3.16 -12.24
CA ASN A 242 18.32 -4.02 -11.08
C ASN A 242 17.16 -3.82 -10.12
N GLU A 243 16.82 -4.88 -9.38
CA GLU A 243 15.80 -4.83 -8.35
C GLU A 243 16.18 -3.84 -7.23
N SER A 244 15.18 -3.16 -6.69
CA SER A 244 15.32 -2.25 -5.56
C SER A 244 15.15 -2.97 -4.22
N ASP A 245 15.78 -2.43 -3.18
CA ASP A 245 15.84 -3.05 -1.87
C ASP A 245 14.67 -2.64 -0.98
N LEU A 246 14.26 -3.54 -0.07
CA LEU A 246 13.25 -3.23 0.94
C LEU A 246 13.75 -2.08 1.83
N GLY A 247 12.86 -1.12 2.11
CA GLY A 247 13.19 0.07 2.90
C GLY A 247 13.94 1.15 2.12
N GLU A 248 14.27 0.95 0.85
CA GLU A 248 14.86 1.98 0.00
C GLU A 248 13.96 3.23 -0.02
N ARG A 249 14.55 4.41 0.25
CA ARG A 249 13.81 5.68 0.20
C ARG A 249 13.48 6.03 -1.24
N VAL A 250 12.22 6.33 -1.47
CA VAL A 250 11.68 6.60 -2.80
C VAL A 250 10.88 7.90 -2.82
N TYR A 251 10.75 8.49 -3.99
CA TYR A 251 9.94 9.68 -4.18
C TYR A 251 9.29 9.73 -5.56
N THR A 252 8.26 10.56 -5.67
CA THR A 252 7.50 10.78 -6.91
C THR A 252 7.17 12.25 -7.08
N LEU A 253 6.98 12.66 -8.33
CA LEU A 253 6.30 13.89 -8.70
C LEU A 253 5.06 13.51 -9.51
N GLY A 254 3.95 14.18 -9.24
CA GLY A 254 2.71 13.94 -9.98
C GLY A 254 1.76 15.10 -9.91
N PHE A 255 0.65 14.96 -10.61
CA PHE A 255 -0.40 15.96 -10.76
C PHE A 255 -1.71 15.42 -10.21
N PRO A 256 -1.86 15.33 -8.87
CA PRO A 256 -3.14 14.94 -8.28
C PRO A 256 -4.25 15.96 -8.57
N ARG A 257 -3.85 17.19 -8.95
CA ARG A 257 -4.66 18.31 -9.44
C ARG A 257 -3.86 18.99 -10.56
N GLU A 258 -4.21 20.22 -10.92
CA GLU A 258 -3.45 21.02 -11.90
C GLU A 258 -2.02 21.35 -11.44
N ASP A 259 -1.81 21.43 -10.12
CA ASP A 259 -0.50 21.69 -9.54
C ASP A 259 0.30 20.41 -9.33
N MET A 260 1.61 20.52 -9.59
CA MET A 260 2.57 19.45 -9.32
C MET A 260 2.76 19.26 -7.81
N VAL A 261 2.67 18.02 -7.35
CA VAL A 261 2.82 17.62 -5.96
C VAL A 261 3.96 16.62 -5.81
N PHE A 262 4.75 16.84 -4.75
CA PHE A 262 5.80 15.93 -4.32
C PHE A 262 5.29 14.92 -3.30
N GLY A 263 5.68 13.66 -3.47
CA GLY A 263 5.46 12.59 -2.49
C GLY A 263 6.74 11.82 -2.22
N GLU A 264 6.95 11.39 -0.98
CA GLU A 264 8.06 10.51 -0.60
C GLU A 264 7.60 9.40 0.35
N GLY A 265 8.41 8.35 0.43
CA GLY A 265 8.16 7.18 1.26
C GLY A 265 9.28 6.16 1.11
N SER A 266 8.94 4.89 1.24
CA SER A 266 9.87 3.77 1.09
C SER A 266 9.27 2.62 0.26
N LEU A 267 10.16 1.80 -0.30
CA LEU A 267 9.77 0.54 -0.90
C LEU A 267 9.39 -0.46 0.22
N SER A 268 8.15 -0.93 0.20
CA SER A 268 7.57 -1.78 1.24
C SER A 268 7.60 -3.27 0.88
N SER A 269 7.47 -3.62 -0.39
CA SER A 269 7.61 -4.99 -0.89
C SER A 269 8.21 -5.02 -2.30
N ARG A 270 8.97 -6.07 -2.59
CA ARG A 270 9.53 -6.39 -3.92
C ARG A 270 8.49 -6.98 -4.88
N THR A 271 7.31 -7.32 -4.38
CA THR A 271 6.18 -7.82 -5.17
C THR A 271 4.97 -6.93 -4.95
N GLY A 272 4.11 -6.85 -5.95
CA GLY A 272 2.82 -6.20 -5.89
C GLY A 272 1.75 -7.07 -5.25
N PHE A 273 0.50 -6.68 -5.52
CA PHE A 273 -0.68 -7.39 -5.04
C PHE A 273 -0.69 -8.85 -5.49
N GLU A 274 -1.12 -9.76 -4.62
CA GLU A 274 -1.19 -11.21 -4.89
C GLU A 274 0.12 -11.84 -5.43
N GLY A 275 1.27 -11.23 -5.13
CA GLY A 275 2.58 -11.75 -5.53
C GLY A 275 3.02 -11.35 -6.94
N ASP A 276 2.40 -10.33 -7.54
CA ASP A 276 2.83 -9.78 -8.83
C ASP A 276 4.33 -9.40 -8.82
N THR A 277 5.14 -10.11 -9.60
CA THR A 277 6.59 -9.91 -9.67
C THR A 277 6.98 -8.69 -10.51
N THR A 278 6.05 -8.13 -11.28
CA THR A 278 6.28 -6.97 -12.16
C THR A 278 6.08 -5.63 -11.45
N SER A 279 5.60 -5.65 -10.19
CA SER A 279 5.31 -4.45 -9.42
C SER A 279 6.00 -4.43 -8.06
N TYR A 280 6.22 -3.23 -7.53
CA TYR A 280 6.59 -2.97 -6.14
C TYR A 280 5.37 -2.53 -5.33
N GLN A 281 5.39 -2.80 -4.03
CA GLN A 281 4.54 -2.11 -3.07
C GLN A 281 5.34 -0.98 -2.41
N ILE A 282 4.74 0.19 -2.27
CA ILE A 282 5.38 1.41 -1.74
C ILE A 282 4.53 2.04 -0.63
N SER A 283 5.19 2.78 0.24
CA SER A 283 4.58 3.54 1.35
C SER A 283 4.55 5.05 1.05
N ILE A 284 4.22 5.41 -0.20
CA ILE A 284 3.99 6.81 -0.58
C ILE A 284 2.49 7.11 -0.42
N PRO A 285 2.09 8.24 0.17
CA PRO A 285 0.70 8.72 0.11
C PRO A 285 0.31 9.00 -1.35
N VAL A 286 -0.33 8.02 -2.01
CA VAL A 286 -0.77 8.14 -3.40
C VAL A 286 -2.22 8.63 -3.41
N ASN A 287 -2.43 9.83 -3.92
CA ASN A 287 -3.75 10.38 -4.19
C ASN A 287 -4.13 10.17 -5.67
N PRO A 288 -5.43 10.24 -6.03
CA PRO A 288 -5.85 10.29 -7.42
C PRO A 288 -5.05 11.36 -8.20
N GLY A 289 -4.56 10.98 -9.39
CA GLY A 289 -3.76 11.81 -10.30
C GLY A 289 -2.24 11.61 -10.22
N ASN A 290 -1.71 10.95 -9.17
CA ASN A 290 -0.32 10.47 -9.18
C ASN A 290 -0.11 9.24 -10.09
N SER A 291 -1.18 8.58 -10.52
CA SER A 291 -1.15 7.45 -11.46
C SER A 291 -0.38 7.81 -12.73
N GLY A 292 0.59 6.97 -13.08
CA GLY A 292 1.46 7.14 -14.25
C GLY A 292 2.69 8.01 -13.97
N GLY A 293 2.83 8.53 -12.75
CA GLY A 293 4.00 9.32 -12.34
C GLY A 293 5.27 8.47 -12.14
N PRO A 294 6.46 9.09 -12.27
CA PRO A 294 7.73 8.39 -12.08
C PRO A 294 8.01 8.14 -10.60
N LEU A 295 8.38 6.91 -10.26
CA LEU A 295 8.92 6.55 -8.95
C LEU A 295 10.44 6.49 -9.03
N LEU A 296 11.12 7.29 -8.21
CA LEU A 296 12.58 7.40 -8.20
C LEU A 296 13.17 6.99 -6.85
N ASP A 297 14.37 6.40 -6.87
CA ASP A 297 15.20 6.18 -5.68
C ASP A 297 15.91 7.47 -5.22
N ASN A 298 16.60 7.43 -4.09
CA ASN A 298 17.26 8.61 -3.53
C ASN A 298 18.36 9.21 -4.44
N GLN A 299 18.94 8.40 -5.31
CA GLN A 299 19.94 8.79 -6.30
C GLN A 299 19.28 9.40 -7.55
N GLY A 300 17.96 9.37 -7.65
CA GLY A 300 17.20 9.87 -8.79
C GLY A 300 17.21 8.92 -9.98
N ASN A 301 17.42 7.62 -9.78
CA ASN A 301 17.13 6.63 -10.82
C ASN A 301 15.64 6.35 -10.84
N LEU A 302 15.06 6.23 -12.04
CA LEU A 302 13.71 5.71 -12.21
C LEU A 302 13.69 4.22 -11.86
N ILE A 303 12.90 3.86 -10.86
CA ILE A 303 12.72 2.48 -10.40
C ILE A 303 11.32 1.92 -10.71
N GLY A 304 10.36 2.78 -11.08
CA GLY A 304 9.04 2.33 -11.48
C GLY A 304 8.07 3.43 -11.90
N VAL A 305 6.84 3.03 -12.18
CA VAL A 305 5.72 3.88 -12.59
C VAL A 305 4.56 3.67 -11.61
N ILE A 306 4.09 4.72 -10.96
CA ILE A 306 3.00 4.62 -9.98
C ILE A 306 1.73 4.09 -10.67
N SER A 307 1.13 3.02 -10.14
CA SER A 307 -0.18 2.53 -10.58
C SER A 307 -1.25 2.92 -9.56
N GLY A 308 -2.27 3.63 -10.03
CA GLY A 308 -3.46 3.94 -9.21
C GLY A 308 -4.59 2.92 -9.30
N LYS A 309 -4.43 1.85 -10.10
CA LYS A 309 -5.43 0.78 -10.27
C LYS A 309 -5.67 -0.01 -8.98
N GLN A 310 -4.62 -0.11 -8.15
CA GLN A 310 -4.56 -1.05 -7.03
C GLN A 310 -4.47 -0.33 -5.68
N LEU A 311 -5.27 0.71 -5.44
CA LEU A 311 -5.45 1.24 -4.09
C LEU A 311 -6.31 0.25 -3.30
N ASP A 312 -5.69 -0.64 -2.52
CA ASP A 312 -6.44 -1.53 -1.62
C ASP A 312 -6.99 -0.74 -0.42
N LEU A 313 -8.04 -1.28 0.22
CA LEU A 313 -8.71 -0.73 1.41
C LEU A 313 -7.75 -0.48 2.58
N GLN A 314 -6.53 -1.02 2.52
CA GLN A 314 -5.47 -0.92 3.51
C GLN A 314 -4.45 0.22 3.23
N GLY A 315 -4.65 1.01 2.16
CA GLY A 315 -3.80 2.17 1.85
C GLY A 315 -2.44 1.82 1.25
N ALA A 316 -2.27 0.62 0.69
CA ALA A 316 -1.07 0.24 -0.04
C ALA A 316 -1.08 0.86 -1.45
N ALA A 317 0.04 1.44 -1.86
CA ALA A 317 0.27 1.93 -3.21
C ALA A 317 1.24 1.01 -3.96
N PHE A 318 1.11 0.95 -5.28
CA PHE A 318 1.91 0.06 -6.11
C PHE A 318 2.58 0.84 -7.24
N ALA A 319 3.71 0.31 -7.71
CA ALA A 319 4.41 0.85 -8.86
C ALA A 319 4.94 -0.26 -9.75
N VAL A 320 4.68 -0.18 -11.05
CA VAL A 320 5.21 -1.13 -12.04
C VAL A 320 6.72 -0.93 -12.15
N LYS A 321 7.50 -2.01 -12.08
CA LYS A 321 8.97 -1.96 -12.06
C LYS A 321 9.52 -1.35 -13.35
N SER A 322 10.54 -0.51 -13.22
CA SER A 322 11.28 0.06 -14.36
C SER A 322 11.93 -1.00 -15.24
N ALA A 323 12.29 -2.16 -14.66
CA ALA A 323 12.79 -3.31 -15.40
C ALA A 323 11.76 -3.84 -16.42
N TYR A 324 10.50 -3.96 -15.99
CA TYR A 324 9.41 -4.35 -16.88
C TYR A 324 9.17 -3.30 -17.97
N LEU A 325 9.14 -2.02 -17.60
CA LEU A 325 9.04 -0.91 -18.57
C LEU A 325 10.16 -0.97 -19.62
N LYS A 326 11.41 -1.22 -19.20
CA LYS A 326 12.54 -1.31 -20.11
C LYS A 326 12.40 -2.47 -21.09
N GLN A 327 12.01 -3.66 -20.59
CA GLN A 327 11.75 -4.83 -21.43
C GLN A 327 10.64 -4.53 -22.44
N LEU A 328 9.55 -3.90 -22.01
CA LEU A 328 8.45 -3.53 -22.88
C LEU A 328 8.90 -2.57 -23.99
N VAL A 329 9.66 -1.54 -23.65
CA VAL A 329 10.18 -0.57 -24.64
C VAL A 329 11.13 -1.24 -25.64
N GLU A 330 11.96 -2.18 -25.18
CA GLU A 330 12.86 -2.94 -26.05
C GLU A 330 12.09 -3.82 -27.03
N GLN A 331 11.04 -4.52 -26.57
CA GLN A 331 10.16 -5.31 -27.44
C GLN A 331 9.44 -4.44 -28.48
N LEU A 332 8.87 -3.31 -28.07
CA LEU A 332 8.20 -2.39 -29.00
C LEU A 332 9.15 -1.82 -30.06
N SER A 333 10.40 -1.56 -29.68
CA SER A 333 11.44 -1.07 -30.58
C SER A 333 11.87 -2.11 -31.62
N GLN A 334 11.66 -3.40 -31.36
CA GLN A 334 11.99 -4.49 -32.28
C GLN A 334 10.81 -4.87 -33.16
N ASP A 335 9.60 -4.92 -32.59
CA ASP A 335 8.44 -5.56 -33.22
C ASP A 335 7.49 -4.58 -33.92
N SER A 336 7.45 -3.32 -33.51
CA SER A 336 6.31 -2.43 -33.82
C SER A 336 6.68 -1.01 -34.24
N LEU A 337 7.94 -0.60 -34.10
CA LEU A 337 8.39 0.76 -34.40
C LEU A 337 9.45 0.79 -35.49
N GLU A 338 9.35 1.79 -36.37
CA GLU A 338 10.32 2.02 -37.46
C GLU A 338 11.71 2.43 -36.92
N ALA A 339 11.75 3.02 -35.72
CA ALA A 339 12.98 3.43 -35.04
C ALA A 339 12.91 3.07 -33.55
N PRO A 340 14.05 2.63 -32.96
CA PRO A 340 14.08 2.22 -31.56
C PRO A 340 13.94 3.43 -30.62
N ILE A 341 13.20 3.24 -29.53
CA ILE A 341 13.06 4.24 -28.47
C ILE A 341 14.38 4.34 -27.71
N LYS A 342 15.01 5.53 -27.74
CA LYS A 342 16.29 5.77 -27.07
C LYS A 342 16.08 6.15 -25.61
N LEU A 343 16.16 5.17 -24.71
CA LEU A 343 16.07 5.40 -23.28
C LEU A 343 17.27 6.15 -22.71
N ALA A 344 17.04 6.94 -21.66
CA ALA A 344 18.07 7.68 -20.95
C ALA A 344 19.06 6.72 -20.24
N LYS A 345 20.36 6.89 -20.51
CA LYS A 345 21.42 6.02 -19.96
C LYS A 345 22.16 6.63 -18.77
N SER A 346 22.14 7.96 -18.62
CA SER A 346 22.88 8.66 -17.58
C SER A 346 21.93 9.26 -16.54
N ASN A 347 22.33 9.19 -15.28
CA ASN A 347 21.62 9.83 -14.19
C ASN A 347 22.37 11.11 -13.77
N GLN A 348 21.80 12.26 -14.14
CA GLN A 348 22.30 13.60 -13.78
C GLN A 348 21.70 14.15 -12.48
N LEU A 349 20.81 13.37 -11.82
CA LEU A 349 20.22 13.67 -10.52
C LEU A 349 21.07 13.15 -9.36
N ALA A 350 21.96 12.19 -9.61
CA ALA A 350 22.83 11.60 -8.61
C ALA A 350 23.69 12.67 -7.90
N GLY A 351 23.74 12.61 -6.57
CA GLY A 351 24.52 13.54 -5.74
C GLY A 351 23.93 14.96 -5.59
N ALA A 352 22.87 15.31 -6.33
CA ALA A 352 22.17 16.58 -6.15
C ALA A 352 21.25 16.54 -4.92
N SER A 353 21.02 17.70 -4.29
CA SER A 353 20.00 17.82 -3.24
C SER A 353 18.60 17.55 -3.79
N ARG A 354 17.67 17.07 -2.94
CA ARG A 354 16.31 16.74 -3.38
C ARG A 354 15.64 17.88 -4.13
N THR A 355 15.72 19.12 -3.63
CA THR A 355 15.17 20.30 -4.31
C THR A 355 15.74 20.49 -5.71
N ARG A 356 17.05 20.28 -5.90
CA ARG A 356 17.69 20.37 -7.22
C ARG A 356 17.29 19.21 -8.13
N GLN A 357 17.10 18.01 -7.57
CA GLN A 357 16.57 16.88 -8.32
C GLN A 357 15.16 17.19 -8.85
N LEU A 358 14.26 17.68 -7.99
CA LEU A 358 12.88 18.02 -8.37
C LEU A 358 12.84 19.14 -9.43
N LYS A 359 13.68 20.19 -9.27
CA LYS A 359 13.75 21.30 -10.24
C LYS A 359 14.19 20.85 -11.63
N LYS A 360 15.03 19.82 -11.74
CA LYS A 360 15.40 19.23 -13.04
C LYS A 360 14.33 18.28 -13.57
N LEU A 361 13.68 17.54 -12.69
CA LEU A 361 12.71 16.50 -13.06
C LEU A 361 11.39 17.08 -13.55
N GLN A 362 10.93 18.21 -12.98
CA GLN A 362 9.62 18.80 -13.23
C GLN A 362 9.32 19.09 -14.71
N ASP A 363 10.34 19.38 -15.53
CA ASP A 363 10.17 19.71 -16.95
C ASP A 363 9.89 18.47 -17.82
N TYR A 364 10.01 17.27 -17.22
CA TYR A 364 9.82 15.97 -17.88
C TYR A 364 8.62 15.20 -17.33
N VAL A 365 7.83 15.82 -16.45
CA VAL A 365 6.60 15.26 -15.87
C VAL A 365 5.43 16.13 -16.29
N PHE A 366 4.36 15.50 -16.77
CA PHE A 366 3.24 16.16 -17.43
C PHE A 366 1.91 15.70 -16.83
N VAL A 367 0.94 16.61 -16.84
CA VAL A 367 -0.47 16.26 -16.67
C VAL A 367 -0.94 15.55 -17.94
N ILE A 368 -1.62 14.43 -17.80
CA ILE A 368 -2.34 13.79 -18.91
C ILE A 368 -3.77 14.29 -18.91
N LYS A 369 -4.19 14.88 -20.03
CA LYS A 369 -5.56 15.32 -20.28
C LYS A 369 -6.21 14.44 -21.33
N VAL A 370 -7.37 13.88 -21.01
CA VAL A 370 -8.13 13.02 -21.90
C VAL A 370 -9.48 13.65 -22.22
N TYR A 371 -9.92 13.48 -23.46
CA TYR A 371 -11.19 13.99 -23.96
C TYR A 371 -11.96 12.82 -24.56
N ASN A 372 -13.23 12.72 -24.18
CA ASN A 372 -14.19 11.75 -24.69
C ASN A 372 -15.30 12.57 -25.37
N ASN A 373 -15.64 12.24 -26.60
CA ASN A 373 -16.75 12.85 -27.32
C ASN A 373 -18.11 12.31 -26.85
#